data_AF-A0A2N3DXQ4-F1
#
_entry.id   AF-A0A2N3DXQ4-F1
#
_cell.length_a   1.000
_cell.length_b   1.000
_cell.length_c   1.000
_cell.angle_alpha   90.00
_cell.angle_beta   90.00
_cell.angle_gamma   90.00
#
_symmetry.space_group_name_H-M   'P 1'
#
loop_
_entity.id
_entity.type
_entity.pdbx_description
1 polymer ?
#
loop_
_entity_poly.entity_id
_entity_poly.type
_entity_poly.pdbx_seq_one_letter_code
_entity_poly.pdbx_strand_id
1 'polypeptide(L)'
;MIRRNFLIGTAFAGLALTHSAARAQFGNIGGIVKGLGGTPKLPKLLSGPEPVSTSIKDAVYGDPSRDGWKAPARVGDLAALERTAAGGFVLAAGYHRMTAQSYCLHAGTHGPGGGDGYLYAPLKGSARDAVTSILQNSVAKPHIAQRDIQLLLWAIVSRSKFENLNNNLKVVASELLTPQQIASLNRGALSVLTSSEFQRVAGGVPEPLRSVMQAESRMRGMFSGPSLAYADMERVAMLAGAVPRGEGSIDTPATRWSHHPDGYWVRYIPSGYSQTQVEIFVEAGSGAVGTTYDPATCVAVPGNTARQRLAQSGRVYGR
;
A
#
# COMPACT_ATOMS: atom_id res chain seq x y z
N MET A 1 39.96 -69.64 46.73
CA MET A 1 39.25 -68.87 47.78
C MET A 1 38.05 -68.17 47.17
N ILE A 2 36.91 -68.14 47.88
CA ILE A 2 35.87 -67.07 47.89
C ILE A 2 35.41 -66.56 46.48
N ARG A 3 34.34 -67.09 45.85
CA ARG A 3 32.86 -67.03 46.11
C ARG A 3 32.13 -65.95 45.26
N ARG A 4 31.22 -66.44 44.36
CA ARG A 4 29.77 -66.12 44.22
C ARG A 4 29.35 -64.65 43.91
N ASN A 5 28.33 -64.33 43.08
CA ASN A 5 27.27 -65.14 42.46
C ASN A 5 26.53 -64.38 41.30
N PHE A 6 25.98 -65.09 40.30
CA PHE A 6 24.60 -64.99 39.70
C PHE A 6 23.97 -63.59 39.46
N LEU A 7 23.35 -63.18 38.33
CA LEU A 7 22.63 -63.77 37.16
C LEU A 7 22.78 -62.81 35.92
N ILE A 8 22.06 -62.82 34.77
CA ILE A 8 20.87 -63.54 34.24
C ILE A 8 20.94 -63.70 32.68
N GLY A 9 19.84 -64.14 32.03
CA GLY A 9 19.62 -64.20 30.57
C GLY A 9 19.34 -62.83 29.89
N THR A 10 18.87 -62.75 28.63
CA THR A 10 18.20 -63.78 27.80
C THR A 10 18.15 -63.33 26.31
N ALA A 11 17.84 -64.28 25.41
CA ALA A 11 17.20 -64.08 24.10
C ALA A 11 17.97 -63.36 22.96
N PHE A 12 18.31 -64.15 21.93
CA PHE A 12 18.45 -63.69 20.54
C PHE A 12 17.13 -63.08 20.04
N ALA A 13 17.21 -61.96 19.33
CA ALA A 13 16.12 -61.45 18.49
C ALA A 13 16.66 -61.15 17.09
N GLY A 14 16.41 -62.07 16.15
CA GLY A 14 16.55 -61.77 14.73
C GLY A 14 15.28 -61.07 14.23
N LEU A 15 15.42 -60.01 13.44
CA LEU A 15 14.32 -59.47 12.64
C LEU A 15 14.76 -59.28 11.20
N ALA A 16 14.09 -59.97 10.28
CA ALA A 16 14.36 -59.90 8.86
C ALA A 16 13.89 -58.56 8.26
N LEU A 17 14.58 -58.10 7.21
CA LEU A 17 14.20 -56.94 6.42
C LEU A 17 12.96 -57.25 5.54
N THR A 18 11.77 -57.15 6.11
CA THR A 18 10.51 -57.22 5.34
C THR A 18 10.11 -55.84 4.84
N HIS A 19 10.15 -55.65 3.51
CA HIS A 19 9.62 -54.45 2.85
C HIS A 19 8.09 -54.40 2.95
N SER A 20 7.57 -53.63 3.91
CA SER A 20 6.15 -53.28 3.98
C SER A 20 5.91 -51.97 3.22
N ALA A 21 5.39 -52.08 2.00
CA ALA A 21 5.00 -50.91 1.21
C ALA A 21 3.85 -50.16 1.88
N ALA A 22 4.14 -48.98 2.44
CA ALA A 22 3.12 -48.07 2.93
C ALA A 22 2.29 -47.54 1.75
N ARG A 23 1.13 -48.17 1.50
CA ARG A 23 0.11 -47.67 0.57
C ARG A 23 -0.45 -46.35 1.10
N ALA A 24 0.13 -45.23 0.69
CA ALA A 24 -0.48 -43.92 0.87
C ALA A 24 -1.81 -43.87 0.08
N GLN A 25 -2.92 -43.63 0.77
CA GLN A 25 -4.23 -43.41 0.15
C GLN A 25 -4.30 -42.02 -0.52
N PHE A 26 -3.50 -41.81 -1.57
CA PHE A 26 -3.72 -40.70 -2.50
C PHE A 26 -4.71 -41.12 -3.59
N GLY A 27 -5.97 -41.27 -3.17
CA GLY A 27 -7.10 -41.41 -4.08
C GLY A 27 -7.29 -40.12 -4.90
N ASN A 28 -6.96 -40.19 -6.19
CA ASN A 28 -7.63 -39.43 -7.25
C ASN A 28 -7.42 -37.89 -7.32
N ILE A 29 -6.29 -37.35 -6.89
CA ILE A 29 -5.93 -35.93 -7.18
C ILE A 29 -5.41 -35.75 -8.62
N GLY A 30 -4.89 -36.81 -9.26
CA GLY A 30 -4.34 -36.74 -10.62
C GLY A 30 -5.36 -36.44 -11.74
N GLY A 31 -6.66 -36.68 -11.52
CA GLY A 31 -7.71 -36.41 -12.51
C GLY A 31 -8.08 -34.93 -12.66
N ILE A 32 -7.95 -34.14 -11.60
CA ILE A 32 -8.41 -32.73 -11.58
C ILE A 32 -7.44 -31.80 -12.34
N VAL A 33 -6.15 -32.15 -12.38
CA VAL A 33 -5.10 -31.32 -13.01
C VAL A 33 -5.16 -31.34 -14.55
N LYS A 34 -5.75 -32.37 -15.17
CA LYS A 34 -5.83 -32.50 -16.64
C LYS A 34 -7.06 -31.85 -17.30
N GLY A 35 -8.03 -31.38 -16.51
CA GLY A 35 -9.26 -30.76 -17.03
C GLY A 35 -9.25 -29.23 -17.12
N LEU A 36 -8.28 -28.56 -16.49
CA LEU A 36 -8.23 -27.10 -16.39
C LEU A 36 -7.08 -26.52 -17.24
N GLY A 37 -7.31 -26.49 -18.55
CA GLY A 37 -6.50 -25.73 -19.50
C GLY A 37 -6.67 -24.23 -19.28
N GLY A 38 -5.95 -23.67 -18.30
CA GLY A 38 -5.94 -22.24 -18.00
C GLY A 38 -5.70 -21.97 -16.51
N THR A 39 -4.84 -20.99 -16.23
CA THR A 39 -4.74 -20.42 -14.88
C THR A 39 -6.12 -19.99 -14.39
N PRO A 40 -6.55 -20.34 -13.16
CA PRO A 40 -7.83 -19.90 -12.65
C PRO A 40 -7.89 -18.37 -12.68
N LYS A 41 -8.76 -17.81 -13.52
CA LYS A 41 -9.06 -16.37 -13.49
C LYS A 41 -9.61 -16.10 -12.09
N LEU A 42 -8.83 -15.42 -11.24
CA LEU A 42 -9.29 -15.03 -9.92
C LEU A 42 -10.65 -14.34 -10.08
N PRO A 43 -11.70 -14.78 -9.38
CA PRO A 43 -12.95 -14.06 -9.38
C PRO A 43 -12.68 -12.61 -8.98
N LYS A 44 -13.04 -11.65 -9.86
CA LYS A 44 -13.10 -10.21 -9.53
C LYS A 44 -14.05 -9.88 -8.37
N LEU A 45 -14.67 -10.92 -7.81
CA LEU A 45 -15.70 -10.95 -6.78
C LEU A 45 -15.13 -11.05 -5.35
N LEU A 46 -13.82 -11.29 -5.20
CA LEU A 46 -13.19 -11.65 -3.92
C LEU A 46 -12.88 -10.50 -2.97
N SER A 47 -13.05 -9.27 -3.45
CA SER A 47 -12.93 -8.06 -2.68
C SER A 47 -14.09 -7.16 -3.07
N GLY A 48 -14.95 -6.80 -2.13
CA GLY A 48 -15.78 -5.60 -2.33
C GLY A 48 -14.86 -4.39 -2.58
N PRO A 49 -15.37 -3.30 -3.19
CA PRO A 49 -14.54 -2.28 -3.83
C PRO A 49 -13.40 -1.82 -2.92
N GLU A 50 -12.17 -1.94 -3.40
CA GLU A 50 -10.96 -1.63 -2.63
C GLU A 50 -10.99 -0.19 -2.10
N PRO A 51 -10.56 0.08 -0.85
CA PRO A 51 -10.53 1.44 -0.32
C PRO A 51 -9.70 2.38 -1.19
N VAL A 52 -8.55 1.88 -1.67
CA VAL A 52 -7.70 2.51 -2.68
C VAL A 52 -7.40 1.51 -3.77
N SER A 53 -7.98 1.70 -4.95
CA SER A 53 -7.85 0.84 -6.13
C SER A 53 -6.90 1.38 -7.20
N THR A 54 -6.29 2.56 -7.00
CA THR A 54 -5.32 3.15 -7.94
C THR A 54 -4.14 2.21 -8.16
N SER A 55 -3.78 1.95 -9.40
CA SER A 55 -2.79 0.96 -9.81
C SER A 55 -1.87 1.49 -10.92
N ILE A 56 -0.84 0.72 -11.29
CA ILE A 56 0.07 1.08 -12.38
C ILE A 56 -0.65 1.20 -13.74
N LYS A 57 -1.82 0.56 -13.89
CA LYS A 57 -2.69 0.66 -15.07
C LYS A 57 -3.42 2.00 -15.17
N ASP A 58 -3.52 2.73 -14.06
CA ASP A 58 -4.11 4.08 -14.00
C ASP A 58 -3.06 5.18 -14.23
N ALA A 59 -1.77 4.81 -14.20
CA ALA A 59 -0.63 5.72 -14.34
C ALA A 59 -0.25 5.97 -15.81
N VAL A 60 -1.26 6.23 -16.65
CA VAL A 60 -1.13 6.34 -18.12
C VAL A 60 -0.41 7.61 -18.60
N TYR A 61 -0.02 8.48 -17.66
CA TYR A 61 0.49 9.83 -17.92
C TYR A 61 2.03 9.92 -17.92
N GLY A 62 2.74 8.81 -17.70
CA GLY A 62 4.20 8.78 -17.77
C GLY A 62 4.71 9.20 -19.16
N ASP A 63 5.64 10.16 -19.20
CA ASP A 63 6.17 10.79 -20.41
C ASP A 63 7.66 10.45 -20.60
N PRO A 64 8.00 9.43 -21.41
CA PRO A 64 9.39 9.07 -21.71
C PRO A 64 10.15 10.13 -22.51
N SER A 65 9.46 11.06 -23.20
CA SER A 65 10.13 12.11 -23.98
C SER A 65 10.86 13.13 -23.10
N ARG A 66 10.48 13.18 -21.81
CA ARG A 66 11.11 13.99 -20.76
C ARG A 66 12.15 13.22 -19.93
N ASP A 67 12.43 11.95 -20.24
CA ASP A 67 13.51 11.22 -19.57
C ASP A 67 14.87 11.88 -19.88
N GLY A 68 15.70 12.06 -18.85
CA GLY A 68 16.98 12.78 -18.98
C GLY A 68 16.86 14.30 -19.16
N TRP A 69 15.65 14.87 -19.21
CA TRP A 69 15.46 16.33 -19.30
C TRP A 69 16.07 17.03 -18.08
N LYS A 70 16.89 18.05 -18.35
CA LYS A 70 17.56 18.86 -17.33
C LYS A 70 16.63 19.99 -16.89
N ALA A 71 16.36 20.06 -15.59
CA ALA A 71 15.58 21.13 -15.00
C ALA A 71 16.25 22.51 -15.20
N PRO A 72 15.47 23.60 -15.31
CA PRO A 72 15.99 24.97 -15.29
C PRO A 72 16.84 25.26 -14.05
N ALA A 73 17.85 26.11 -14.19
CA ALA A 73 18.75 26.46 -13.08
C ALA A 73 18.04 27.16 -11.90
N ARG A 74 16.93 27.86 -12.15
CA ARG A 74 16.10 28.49 -11.11
C ARG A 74 15.00 27.53 -10.67
N VAL A 75 15.06 27.12 -9.41
CA VAL A 75 14.05 26.30 -8.73
C VAL A 75 13.22 27.19 -7.78
N GLY A 76 11.90 27.18 -7.91
CA GLY A 76 10.96 27.76 -6.94
C GLY A 76 10.61 26.77 -5.83
N ASP A 77 10.29 27.28 -4.64
CA ASP A 77 9.68 26.47 -3.58
C ASP A 77 8.18 26.30 -3.89
N LEU A 78 7.73 25.07 -4.15
CA LEU A 78 6.32 24.78 -4.38
C LEU A 78 5.47 25.15 -3.15
N ALA A 79 6.04 25.07 -1.95
CA ALA A 79 5.36 25.46 -0.72
C ALA A 79 5.19 26.99 -0.54
N ALA A 80 5.82 27.80 -1.40
CA ALA A 80 5.69 29.26 -1.43
C ALA A 80 4.69 29.78 -2.47
N LEU A 81 4.06 28.89 -3.26
CA LEU A 81 2.94 29.26 -4.13
C LEU A 81 1.67 29.56 -3.30
N GLU A 82 0.75 30.32 -3.88
CA GLU A 82 -0.57 30.57 -3.31
C GLU A 82 -1.29 29.24 -3.05
N ARG A 83 -2.01 29.15 -1.92
CA ARG A 83 -2.74 27.94 -1.52
C ARG A 83 -4.24 28.10 -1.73
N THR A 84 -4.87 27.02 -2.18
CA THR A 84 -6.33 26.90 -2.18
C THR A 84 -6.86 26.59 -0.78
N ALA A 85 -8.16 26.79 -0.56
CA ALA A 85 -8.83 26.44 0.71
C ALA A 85 -8.70 24.95 1.09
N ALA A 86 -8.48 24.06 0.10
CA ALA A 86 -8.23 22.63 0.31
C ALA A 86 -6.75 22.30 0.62
N GLY A 87 -5.86 23.29 0.64
CA GLY A 87 -4.43 23.13 0.92
C GLY A 87 -3.57 22.75 -0.29
N GLY A 88 -4.16 22.67 -1.49
CA GLY A 88 -3.42 22.56 -2.76
C GLY A 88 -2.74 23.88 -3.16
N PHE A 89 -2.03 23.88 -4.29
CA PHE A 89 -1.18 24.99 -4.74
C PHE A 89 -1.63 25.53 -6.10
N VAL A 90 -1.79 26.85 -6.20
CA VAL A 90 -2.06 27.54 -7.47
C VAL A 90 -0.76 27.63 -8.26
N LEU A 91 -0.75 27.05 -9.46
CA LEU A 91 0.46 26.87 -10.26
C LEU A 91 0.85 28.15 -11.00
N ALA A 92 2.13 28.52 -10.89
CA ALA A 92 2.75 29.57 -11.69
C ALA A 92 3.75 28.96 -12.69
N ALA A 93 4.04 29.64 -13.80
CA ALA A 93 5.06 29.20 -14.75
C ALA A 93 6.44 29.00 -14.07
N GLY A 94 7.19 27.98 -14.50
CA GLY A 94 8.52 27.66 -13.98
C GLY A 94 8.66 26.24 -13.42
N TYR A 95 9.77 26.02 -12.72
CA TYR A 95 10.12 24.74 -12.09
C TYR A 95 10.04 24.87 -10.58
N HIS A 96 9.11 24.15 -9.96
CA HIS A 96 8.81 24.24 -8.53
C HIS A 96 9.03 22.91 -7.83
N ARG A 97 9.42 22.95 -6.56
CA ARG A 97 9.74 21.74 -5.78
C ARG A 97 9.41 21.88 -4.31
N MET A 98 8.91 20.81 -3.69
CA MET A 98 8.86 20.64 -2.24
C MET A 98 9.19 19.21 -1.83
N THR A 99 9.64 19.01 -0.59
CA THR A 99 9.60 17.69 0.05
C THR A 99 8.28 17.56 0.78
N ALA A 100 7.34 16.81 0.21
CA ALA A 100 6.01 16.60 0.75
C ALA A 100 6.02 15.51 1.83
N GLN A 101 5.15 15.62 2.84
CA GLN A 101 4.75 14.47 3.64
C GLN A 101 4.00 13.47 2.76
N SER A 102 4.45 12.21 2.76
CA SER A 102 3.82 11.13 2.01
C SER A 102 3.40 9.97 2.90
N TYR A 103 2.53 9.09 2.38
CA TYR A 103 1.85 8.06 3.15
C TYR A 103 1.65 6.77 2.32
N CYS A 104 1.97 5.62 2.91
CA CYS A 104 1.68 4.30 2.37
C CYS A 104 0.17 4.06 2.24
N LEU A 105 -0.29 3.70 1.05
CA LEU A 105 -1.67 3.28 0.77
C LEU A 105 -1.80 1.77 0.45
N HIS A 106 -0.75 0.96 0.60
CA HIS A 106 -0.79 -0.46 0.25
C HIS A 106 -0.11 -1.37 1.28
N ALA A 107 -0.76 -1.56 2.43
CA ALA A 107 -0.29 -2.45 3.49
C ALA A 107 0.09 -3.86 2.96
N GLY A 108 1.15 -4.45 3.52
CA GLY A 108 1.67 -5.74 3.10
C GLY A 108 2.53 -5.71 1.82
N THR A 109 3.10 -4.55 1.47
CA THR A 109 4.04 -4.40 0.33
C THR A 109 5.34 -3.70 0.74
N HIS A 110 6.39 -3.80 -0.07
CA HIS A 110 7.70 -3.23 0.25
C HIS A 110 7.72 -1.71 0.15
N GLY A 111 8.48 -1.04 1.01
CA GLY A 111 8.66 0.41 0.92
C GLY A 111 9.28 0.88 -0.42
N PRO A 112 9.25 2.19 -0.69
CA PRO A 112 10.00 2.78 -1.80
C PRO A 112 11.50 2.46 -1.70
N GLY A 113 12.18 2.36 -2.83
CA GLY A 113 13.61 2.07 -2.88
C GLY A 113 14.27 2.66 -4.12
N GLY A 114 15.60 2.78 -4.08
CA GLY A 114 16.35 3.37 -5.18
C GLY A 114 16.18 2.59 -6.49
N GLY A 115 16.02 3.33 -7.59
CA GLY A 115 15.94 2.79 -8.95
C GLY A 115 14.53 2.77 -9.55
N ASP A 116 13.49 2.55 -8.74
CA ASP A 116 12.11 2.46 -9.22
C ASP A 116 11.47 3.84 -9.46
N GLY A 117 10.98 4.06 -10.68
CA GLY A 117 10.20 5.25 -11.03
C GLY A 117 8.79 5.24 -10.45
N TYR A 118 8.34 6.42 -10.02
CA TYR A 118 6.99 6.66 -9.49
C TYR A 118 6.22 7.60 -10.42
N LEU A 119 5.06 7.13 -10.89
CA LEU A 119 4.21 7.81 -11.86
C LEU A 119 2.99 8.45 -11.20
N TYR A 120 2.49 9.54 -11.78
CA TYR A 120 1.19 10.09 -11.44
C TYR A 120 0.06 9.12 -11.82
N ALA A 121 -0.85 8.87 -10.89
CA ALA A 121 -2.17 8.32 -11.19
C ALA A 121 -3.26 9.01 -10.33
N PRO A 122 -4.49 9.18 -10.84
CA PRO A 122 -5.60 9.67 -10.04
C PRO A 122 -5.95 8.74 -8.86
N LEU A 123 -6.35 9.30 -7.72
CA LEU A 123 -6.85 8.52 -6.59
C LEU A 123 -8.23 7.90 -6.92
N LYS A 124 -8.33 6.59 -6.76
CA LYS A 124 -9.51 5.75 -7.05
C LYS A 124 -9.73 4.76 -5.90
N GLY A 125 -10.98 4.32 -5.73
CA GLY A 125 -11.37 3.35 -4.71
C GLY A 125 -12.59 3.81 -3.90
N SER A 126 -13.16 2.92 -3.09
CA SER A 126 -14.36 3.20 -2.29
C SER A 126 -14.11 4.21 -1.16
N ALA A 127 -12.86 4.42 -0.76
CA ALA A 127 -12.48 5.38 0.28
C ALA A 127 -11.81 6.65 -0.28
N ARG A 128 -11.80 6.87 -1.61
CA ARG A 128 -11.18 8.03 -2.27
C ARG A 128 -11.48 9.33 -1.53
N ASP A 129 -12.76 9.65 -1.34
CA ASP A 129 -13.19 10.93 -0.79
C ASP A 129 -12.73 11.12 0.67
N ALA A 130 -12.69 10.04 1.45
CA ALA A 130 -12.19 10.08 2.83
C ALA A 130 -10.66 10.24 2.88
N VAL A 131 -9.92 9.56 2.01
CA VAL A 131 -8.46 9.70 1.89
C VAL A 131 -8.09 11.11 1.44
N THR A 132 -8.78 11.66 0.43
CA THR A 132 -8.59 13.05 0.00
C THR A 132 -8.89 14.04 1.13
N SER A 133 -10.03 13.91 1.83
CA SER A 133 -10.32 14.79 2.98
C SER A 133 -9.30 14.68 4.11
N ILE A 134 -8.80 13.50 4.45
CA ILE A 134 -7.73 13.34 5.45
C ILE A 134 -6.49 14.14 5.06
N LEU A 135 -6.05 14.01 3.80
CA LEU A 135 -4.83 14.64 3.30
C LEU A 135 -5.00 16.17 3.19
N GLN A 136 -6.13 16.66 2.69
CA GLN A 136 -6.48 18.09 2.63
C GLN A 136 -6.60 18.70 4.04
N ASN A 137 -7.45 18.13 4.89
CA ASN A 137 -7.70 18.64 6.24
C ASN A 137 -6.43 18.61 7.11
N SER A 138 -5.50 17.68 6.87
CA SER A 138 -4.21 17.65 7.57
C SER A 138 -3.37 18.93 7.40
N VAL A 139 -3.55 19.67 6.30
CA VAL A 139 -2.86 20.94 6.05
C VAL A 139 -3.30 22.01 7.04
N ALA A 140 -4.60 22.06 7.37
CA ALA A 140 -5.17 22.96 8.38
C ALA A 140 -5.04 22.43 9.82
N LYS A 141 -4.49 21.22 10.01
CA LYS A 141 -4.39 20.49 11.28
C LYS A 141 -2.94 20.07 11.57
N PRO A 142 -1.96 20.99 11.60
CA PRO A 142 -0.55 20.66 11.69
C PRO A 142 -0.18 19.94 13.01
N HIS A 143 -0.96 20.14 14.08
CA HIS A 143 -0.78 19.47 15.38
C HIS A 143 -0.99 17.95 15.32
N ILE A 144 -1.74 17.46 14.32
CA ILE A 144 -1.88 16.02 14.09
C ILE A 144 -0.58 15.50 13.47
N ALA A 145 0.09 14.57 14.16
CA ALA A 145 1.36 14.04 13.69
C ALA A 145 1.18 13.21 12.40
N GLN A 146 2.18 13.24 11.53
CA GLN A 146 2.19 12.45 10.29
C GLN A 146 1.96 10.95 10.55
N ARG A 147 2.47 10.45 11.68
CA ARG A 147 2.30 9.05 12.11
C ARG A 147 0.84 8.68 12.37
N ASP A 148 0.06 9.58 12.99
CA ASP A 148 -1.36 9.33 13.24
C ASP A 148 -2.19 9.35 11.96
N ILE A 149 -1.83 10.24 11.01
CA ILE A 149 -2.42 10.26 9.67
C ILE A 149 -2.10 8.94 8.93
N GLN A 150 -0.85 8.47 9.00
CA GLN A 150 -0.46 7.18 8.41
C GLN A 150 -1.24 6.01 9.02
N LEU A 151 -1.40 5.99 10.35
CA LEU A 151 -2.18 4.97 11.06
C LEU A 151 -3.67 5.03 10.67
N LEU A 152 -4.27 6.22 10.52
CA LEU A 152 -5.65 6.37 10.08
C LEU A 152 -5.86 5.90 8.62
N LEU A 153 -4.94 6.25 7.71
CA LEU A 153 -4.96 5.73 6.33
C LEU A 153 -4.80 4.21 6.31
N TRP A 154 -3.96 3.64 7.17
CA TRP A 154 -3.80 2.21 7.36
C TRP A 154 -5.04 1.52 7.95
N ALA A 155 -5.78 2.18 8.84
CA ALA A 155 -7.09 1.71 9.30
C ALA A 155 -8.10 1.64 8.14
N ILE A 156 -8.11 2.65 7.27
CA ILE A 156 -8.98 2.70 6.08
C ILE A 156 -8.65 1.59 5.08
N VAL A 157 -7.39 1.45 4.66
CA VAL A 157 -7.03 0.43 3.65
C VAL A 157 -7.19 -0.99 4.17
N SER A 158 -6.94 -1.23 5.47
CA SER A 158 -7.22 -2.52 6.12
C SER A 158 -8.71 -2.77 6.39
N ARG A 159 -9.61 -1.84 6.06
CA ARG A 159 -11.06 -1.91 6.34
C ARG A 159 -11.36 -2.13 7.83
N SER A 160 -10.60 -1.45 8.69
CA SER A 160 -10.84 -1.43 10.13
C SER A 160 -12.11 -0.64 10.46
N LYS A 161 -12.91 -1.18 11.38
CA LYS A 161 -14.10 -0.52 11.94
C LYS A 161 -13.70 0.66 12.82
N PHE A 162 -14.30 1.83 12.60
CA PHE A 162 -13.96 3.05 13.35
C PHE A 162 -14.33 2.94 14.83
N GLU A 163 -15.39 2.20 15.16
CA GLU A 163 -15.77 1.88 16.54
C GLU A 163 -14.72 1.04 17.27
N ASN A 164 -13.88 0.28 16.55
CA ASN A 164 -12.83 -0.55 17.13
C ASN A 164 -11.49 0.19 17.31
N LEU A 165 -11.30 1.35 16.69
CA LEU A 165 -10.03 2.09 16.80
C LEU A 165 -9.76 2.52 18.25
N ASN A 166 -8.47 2.66 18.61
CA ASN A 166 -8.10 3.28 19.89
C ASN A 166 -8.59 4.75 19.97
N ASN A 167 -8.64 5.29 21.19
CA ASN A 167 -9.21 6.61 21.43
C ASN A 167 -8.46 7.74 20.70
N ASN A 168 -7.13 7.65 20.54
CA ASN A 168 -6.34 8.64 19.81
C ASN A 168 -6.76 8.70 18.33
N LEU A 169 -6.82 7.55 17.65
CA LEU A 169 -7.22 7.49 16.25
C LEU A 169 -8.69 7.84 16.03
N LYS A 170 -9.57 7.64 17.02
CA LYS A 170 -10.96 8.15 16.99
C LYS A 170 -11.00 9.68 17.02
N VAL A 171 -10.19 10.32 17.85
CA VAL A 171 -10.08 11.79 17.89
C VAL A 171 -9.52 12.31 16.57
N VAL A 172 -8.40 11.75 16.09
CA VAL A 172 -7.77 12.13 14.80
C VAL A 172 -8.74 11.93 13.63
N ALA A 173 -9.51 10.84 13.62
CA ALA A 173 -10.58 10.63 12.64
C ALA A 173 -11.65 11.73 12.72
N SER A 174 -12.12 12.09 13.92
CA SER A 174 -13.15 13.12 14.09
C SER A 174 -12.68 14.54 13.74
N GLU A 175 -11.37 14.80 13.78
CA GLU A 175 -10.80 16.08 13.32
C GLU A 175 -10.59 16.17 11.80
N LEU A 176 -10.49 15.02 11.11
CA LEU A 176 -10.11 14.94 9.69
C LEU A 176 -11.23 14.44 8.76
N LEU A 177 -12.28 13.81 9.30
CA LEU A 177 -13.39 13.23 8.54
C LEU A 177 -14.75 13.71 9.08
N THR A 178 -15.72 13.81 8.18
CA THR A 178 -17.12 14.03 8.55
C THR A 178 -17.76 12.74 9.12
N PRO A 179 -18.81 12.85 9.97
CA PRO A 179 -19.57 11.69 10.43
C PRO A 179 -20.13 10.83 9.28
N GLN A 180 -20.49 11.45 8.15
CA GLN A 180 -20.97 10.79 6.95
C GLN A 180 -19.87 9.94 6.29
N GLN A 181 -18.63 10.43 6.22
CA GLN A 181 -17.48 9.67 5.73
C GLN A 181 -17.17 8.48 6.63
N ILE A 182 -17.13 8.68 7.96
CA ILE A 182 -16.91 7.60 8.95
C ILE A 182 -17.99 6.52 8.81
N ALA A 183 -19.27 6.90 8.72
CA ALA A 183 -20.38 5.97 8.52
C ALA A 183 -20.28 5.20 7.19
N SER A 184 -19.79 5.85 6.12
CA SER A 184 -19.59 5.21 4.82
C SER A 184 -18.48 4.15 4.86
N LEU A 185 -17.34 4.48 5.48
CA LEU A 185 -16.21 3.57 5.68
C LEU A 185 -16.63 2.33 6.47
N ASN A 186 -17.39 2.51 7.55
CA ASN A 186 -17.92 1.40 8.36
C ASN A 186 -18.87 0.47 7.58
N ARG A 187 -19.77 1.02 6.75
CA ARG A 187 -20.63 0.20 5.87
C ARG A 187 -19.81 -0.60 4.85
N GLY A 188 -18.80 0.02 4.24
CA GLY A 188 -17.89 -0.63 3.29
C GLY A 188 -17.08 -1.76 3.93
N ALA A 189 -16.61 -1.57 5.17
CA ALA A 189 -15.92 -2.61 5.93
C ALA A 189 -16.83 -3.81 6.26
N LEU A 190 -18.06 -3.54 6.73
CA LEU A 190 -19.02 -4.60 7.08
C LEU A 190 -19.37 -5.47 5.86
N SER A 191 -19.68 -4.84 4.72
CA SER A 191 -20.08 -5.55 3.48
C SER A 191 -19.06 -6.58 3.00
N VAL A 192 -17.76 -6.30 3.15
CA VAL A 192 -16.71 -7.23 2.71
C VAL A 192 -16.55 -8.40 3.69
N LEU A 193 -16.56 -8.12 5.00
CA LEU A 193 -16.39 -9.14 6.04
C LEU A 193 -17.55 -10.16 6.08
N THR A 194 -18.76 -9.75 5.69
CA THR A 194 -19.93 -10.63 5.61
C THR A 194 -20.11 -11.31 4.24
N SER A 195 -19.22 -11.08 3.27
CA SER A 195 -19.33 -11.71 1.95
C SER A 195 -19.00 -13.21 2.01
N SER A 196 -19.90 -14.03 1.45
CA SER A 196 -19.74 -15.49 1.42
C SER A 196 -18.55 -15.96 0.56
N GLU A 197 -18.10 -15.09 -0.32
CA GLU A 197 -16.96 -15.21 -1.22
C GLU A 197 -15.64 -15.13 -0.47
N PHE A 198 -15.49 -14.16 0.46
CA PHE A 198 -14.32 -14.02 1.31
C PHE A 198 -14.07 -15.27 2.16
N GLN A 199 -15.15 -15.88 2.67
CA GLN A 199 -15.09 -17.11 3.45
C GLN A 199 -14.66 -18.35 2.65
N ARG A 200 -14.82 -18.34 1.32
CA ARG A 200 -14.58 -19.51 0.45
C ARG A 200 -13.16 -19.64 -0.11
N VAL A 201 -12.29 -18.63 0.04
CA VAL A 201 -11.04 -18.52 -0.74
C VAL A 201 -9.77 -18.42 0.10
N ALA A 202 -9.76 -19.06 1.28
CA ALA A 202 -8.51 -19.28 2.03
C ALA A 202 -7.48 -20.14 1.25
N GLY A 203 -7.92 -20.99 0.31
CA GLY A 203 -7.06 -21.79 -0.56
C GLY A 203 -7.17 -21.40 -2.04
N GLY A 204 -6.09 -20.86 -2.62
CA GLY A 204 -6.00 -20.58 -4.07
C GLY A 204 -5.48 -19.17 -4.45
N VAL A 205 -5.37 -18.25 -3.49
CA VAL A 205 -4.87 -16.88 -3.74
C VAL A 205 -3.36 -16.89 -4.04
N PRO A 206 -2.86 -16.16 -5.06
CA PRO A 206 -1.42 -15.97 -5.32
C PRO A 206 -0.69 -15.35 -4.13
N GLU A 207 0.62 -15.63 -4.01
CA GLU A 207 1.40 -15.22 -2.82
C GLU A 207 1.36 -13.71 -2.54
N PRO A 208 1.60 -12.79 -3.50
CA PRO A 208 1.64 -11.35 -3.19
C PRO A 208 0.30 -10.82 -2.68
N LEU A 209 -0.81 -11.27 -3.26
CA LEU A 209 -2.16 -10.90 -2.82
C LEU A 209 -2.49 -11.51 -1.46
N ARG A 210 -2.03 -12.74 -1.19
CA ARG A 210 -2.17 -13.38 0.13
C ARG A 210 -1.42 -12.61 1.22
N SER A 211 -0.22 -12.10 0.92
CA SER A 211 0.57 -11.27 1.83
C SER A 211 -0.18 -9.99 2.23
N VAL A 212 -0.72 -9.25 1.25
CA VAL A 212 -1.58 -8.07 1.47
C VAL A 212 -2.80 -8.42 2.34
N MET A 213 -3.55 -9.47 1.99
CA MET A 213 -4.73 -9.89 2.77
C MET A 213 -4.40 -10.26 4.22
N GLN A 214 -3.26 -10.93 4.45
CA GLN A 214 -2.79 -11.28 5.79
C GLN A 214 -2.33 -10.04 6.58
N ALA A 215 -1.61 -9.11 5.94
CA ALA A 215 -1.19 -7.86 6.56
C ALA A 215 -2.40 -7.02 7.01
N GLU A 216 -3.37 -6.79 6.13
CA GLU A 216 -4.62 -6.09 6.47
C GLU A 216 -5.36 -6.77 7.62
N SER A 217 -5.43 -8.10 7.63
CA SER A 217 -6.13 -8.83 8.70
C SER A 217 -5.42 -8.73 10.05
N ARG A 218 -4.08 -8.79 10.07
CA ARG A 218 -3.29 -8.56 11.29
C ARG A 218 -3.48 -7.13 11.81
N MET A 219 -3.44 -6.14 10.91
CA MET A 219 -3.65 -4.73 11.24
C MET A 219 -5.02 -4.47 11.86
N ARG A 220 -6.13 -5.03 11.31
CA ARG A 220 -7.47 -4.91 11.92
C ARG A 220 -7.51 -5.37 13.37
N GLY A 221 -6.82 -6.47 13.69
CA GLY A 221 -6.67 -6.96 15.06
C GLY A 221 -5.90 -5.97 15.94
N MET A 222 -4.77 -5.47 15.45
CA MET A 222 -3.91 -4.52 16.18
C MET A 222 -4.58 -3.17 16.45
N PHE A 223 -5.38 -2.64 15.51
CA PHE A 223 -6.16 -1.41 15.73
C PHE A 223 -7.19 -1.52 16.86
N SER A 224 -7.62 -2.74 17.18
CA SER A 224 -8.57 -3.06 18.25
C SER A 224 -7.88 -3.30 19.60
N GLY A 225 -6.54 -3.27 19.65
CA GLY A 225 -5.74 -3.56 20.85
C GLY A 225 -5.55 -2.36 21.78
N PRO A 226 -5.26 -2.60 23.08
CA PRO A 226 -5.10 -1.53 24.07
C PRO A 226 -3.81 -0.71 23.91
N SER A 227 -2.79 -1.24 23.23
CA SER A 227 -1.58 -0.50 22.87
C SER A 227 -1.30 -0.60 21.37
N LEU A 228 -1.05 0.54 20.73
CA LEU A 228 -0.76 0.63 19.31
C LEU A 228 0.61 1.27 19.09
N ALA A 229 1.68 0.48 19.23
CA ALA A 229 3.02 0.95 18.93
C ALA A 229 3.18 1.13 17.40
N TYR A 230 3.62 2.31 16.98
CA TYR A 230 3.79 2.64 15.56
C TYR A 230 4.70 1.65 14.83
N ALA A 231 5.83 1.29 15.44
CA ALA A 231 6.80 0.34 14.88
C ALA A 231 6.23 -1.08 14.71
N ASP A 232 5.23 -1.48 15.49
CA ASP A 232 4.58 -2.79 15.32
C ASP A 232 3.68 -2.77 14.09
N MET A 233 2.89 -1.71 13.93
CA MET A 233 2.07 -1.49 12.73
C MET A 233 2.94 -1.38 11.47
N GLU A 234 4.04 -0.64 11.55
CA GLU A 234 4.99 -0.44 10.45
C GLU A 234 5.57 -1.78 9.95
N ARG A 235 5.95 -2.68 10.87
CA ARG A 235 6.46 -4.03 10.54
C ARG A 235 5.43 -4.95 9.87
N VAL A 236 4.14 -4.69 10.02
CA VAL A 236 3.07 -5.44 9.33
C VAL A 236 2.69 -4.77 8.02
N ALA A 237 2.63 -3.43 7.99
CA ALA A 237 2.25 -2.67 6.83
C ALA A 237 3.34 -2.64 5.74
N MET A 238 4.62 -2.77 6.10
CA MET A 238 5.75 -2.76 5.16
C MET A 238 6.58 -4.04 5.21
N LEU A 239 6.79 -4.66 4.05
CA LEU A 239 7.68 -5.82 3.92
C LEU A 239 9.15 -5.38 3.87
N ALA A 240 9.97 -6.00 4.71
CA ALA A 240 11.42 -5.86 4.72
C ALA A 240 12.10 -6.84 3.73
N GLY A 241 13.38 -6.61 3.43
CA GLY A 241 14.19 -7.49 2.59
C GLY A 241 14.21 -7.11 1.10
N ALA A 242 14.75 -8.02 0.28
CA ALA A 242 14.85 -7.82 -1.17
C ALA A 242 13.46 -7.75 -1.82
N VAL A 243 13.24 -6.75 -2.66
CA VAL A 243 11.93 -6.51 -3.30
C VAL A 243 11.85 -7.32 -4.59
N PRO A 244 10.93 -8.29 -4.70
CA PRO A 244 10.72 -9.01 -5.96
C PRO A 244 10.12 -8.05 -7.01
N ARG A 245 10.16 -8.45 -8.29
CA ARG A 245 9.36 -7.77 -9.32
C ARG A 245 7.92 -8.28 -9.25
N GLY A 246 6.97 -7.41 -8.94
CA GLY A 246 5.55 -7.78 -8.85
C GLY A 246 4.92 -8.03 -10.23
N GLU A 247 3.80 -8.75 -10.26
CA GLU A 247 3.05 -8.99 -11.50
C GLU A 247 2.54 -7.67 -12.10
N GLY A 248 2.69 -7.51 -13.42
CA GLY A 248 2.30 -6.28 -14.13
C GLY A 248 3.26 -5.09 -13.93
N SER A 249 4.44 -5.30 -13.34
CA SER A 249 5.46 -4.26 -13.19
C SER A 249 6.04 -3.80 -14.54
N ILE A 250 6.17 -2.49 -14.71
CA ILE A 250 6.74 -1.86 -15.91
C ILE A 250 8.08 -1.18 -15.59
N ASP A 251 8.98 -1.14 -16.57
CA ASP A 251 10.27 -0.46 -16.41
C ASP A 251 10.09 1.06 -16.52
N THR A 252 10.23 1.71 -15.37
CA THR A 252 10.10 3.16 -15.23
C THR A 252 11.37 3.69 -14.55
N PRO A 253 12.15 4.56 -15.19
CA PRO A 253 13.30 5.21 -14.57
C PRO A 253 12.86 5.99 -13.32
N ALA A 254 13.70 5.96 -12.28
CA ALA A 254 13.50 6.71 -11.02
C ALA A 254 13.10 8.18 -11.21
N THR A 255 13.49 8.79 -12.33
CA THR A 255 13.31 10.22 -12.63
C THR A 255 12.29 10.49 -13.76
N ARG A 256 11.43 9.53 -14.11
CA ARG A 256 10.37 9.69 -15.13
C ARG A 256 9.39 10.79 -14.75
N TRP A 257 9.11 11.69 -15.70
CA TRP A 257 8.03 12.68 -15.56
C TRP A 257 6.68 12.08 -15.91
N SER A 258 5.62 12.64 -15.35
CA SER A 258 4.25 12.41 -15.82
C SER A 258 3.63 13.72 -16.29
N HIS A 259 3.00 13.73 -17.47
CA HIS A 259 2.30 14.89 -18.00
C HIS A 259 0.85 14.89 -17.48
N HIS A 260 0.55 15.78 -16.54
CA HIS A 260 -0.76 15.91 -15.90
C HIS A 260 -1.83 16.37 -16.92
N PRO A 261 -3.09 15.89 -16.81
CA PRO A 261 -4.19 16.36 -17.66
C PRO A 261 -4.34 17.88 -17.78
N ASP A 262 -4.02 18.61 -16.72
CA ASP A 262 -4.12 20.08 -16.67
C ASP A 262 -2.95 20.82 -17.37
N GLY A 263 -2.02 20.10 -18.03
CA GLY A 263 -0.97 20.69 -18.88
C GLY A 263 0.34 21.05 -18.19
N TYR A 264 0.63 20.47 -17.01
CA TYR A 264 1.93 20.57 -16.34
C TYR A 264 2.59 19.20 -16.22
N TRP A 265 3.91 19.16 -16.01
CA TRP A 265 4.61 17.92 -15.69
C TRP A 265 4.81 17.80 -14.18
N VAL A 266 4.59 16.61 -13.63
CA VAL A 266 4.83 16.27 -12.22
C VAL A 266 5.73 15.03 -12.11
N ARG A 267 6.59 15.01 -11.09
CA ARG A 267 7.48 13.89 -10.79
C ARG A 267 7.59 13.66 -9.29
N TYR A 268 7.69 12.39 -8.91
CA TYR A 268 7.77 11.93 -7.53
C TYR A 268 9.07 11.18 -7.28
N ILE A 269 9.85 11.65 -6.31
CA ILE A 269 11.13 11.05 -5.91
C ILE A 269 11.04 10.71 -4.40
N PRO A 270 10.54 9.51 -4.04
CA PRO A 270 10.39 9.11 -2.64
C PRO A 270 11.72 8.78 -1.98
N SER A 271 11.88 9.20 -0.71
CA SER A 271 13.04 8.88 0.13
C SER A 271 12.55 8.17 1.41
N GLY A 272 12.12 6.93 1.20
CA GLY A 272 11.20 6.23 2.12
C GLY A 272 9.74 6.60 1.84
N TYR A 273 8.82 6.04 2.61
CA TYR A 273 7.38 6.27 2.40
C TYR A 273 6.84 7.56 3.02
N SER A 274 7.53 8.10 4.04
CA SER A 274 7.10 9.27 4.80
C SER A 274 7.47 10.60 4.13
N GLN A 275 8.37 10.60 3.15
CA GLN A 275 8.73 11.81 2.42
C GLN A 275 8.89 11.54 0.93
N THR A 276 8.28 12.41 0.12
CA THR A 276 8.41 12.39 -1.33
C THR A 276 8.81 13.78 -1.80
N GLN A 277 9.93 13.89 -2.48
CA GLN A 277 10.25 15.10 -3.23
C GLN A 277 9.31 15.15 -4.44
N VAL A 278 8.46 16.17 -4.46
CA VAL A 278 7.54 16.48 -5.55
C VAL A 278 8.18 17.61 -6.36
N GLU A 279 8.32 17.38 -7.66
CA GLU A 279 8.79 18.37 -8.63
C GLU A 279 7.70 18.63 -9.65
N ILE A 280 7.47 19.90 -9.98
CA ILE A 280 6.47 20.34 -10.95
C ILE A 280 7.14 21.27 -11.95
N PHE A 281 6.86 21.07 -13.24
CA PHE A 281 7.24 21.99 -14.31
C PHE A 281 6.01 22.50 -15.03
N VAL A 282 5.85 23.82 -15.04
CA VAL A 282 4.77 24.55 -15.70
C VAL A 282 5.37 25.39 -16.81
N GLU A 283 4.97 25.13 -18.06
CA GLU A 283 5.49 25.88 -19.20
C GLU A 283 4.88 27.30 -19.26
N ALA A 284 5.69 28.28 -19.65
CA ALA A 284 5.25 29.68 -19.71
C ALA A 284 4.18 29.86 -20.80
N GLY A 285 3.04 30.45 -20.41
CA GLY A 285 1.90 30.61 -21.33
C GLY A 285 1.06 29.35 -21.56
N SER A 286 1.38 28.23 -20.90
CA SER A 286 0.52 27.04 -20.94
C SER A 286 -0.76 27.22 -20.12
N GLY A 287 -1.80 26.45 -20.45
CA GLY A 287 -3.08 26.44 -19.72
C GLY A 287 -2.99 25.95 -18.27
N ALA A 288 -1.83 25.45 -17.83
CA ALA A 288 -1.59 25.06 -16.44
C ALA A 288 -1.32 26.26 -15.51
N VAL A 289 -1.02 27.45 -16.03
CA VAL A 289 -0.84 28.64 -15.18
C VAL A 289 -2.20 29.03 -14.59
N GLY A 290 -2.27 29.12 -13.26
CA GLY A 290 -3.50 29.36 -12.50
C GLY A 290 -4.32 28.11 -12.17
N THR A 291 -3.94 26.92 -12.66
CA THR A 291 -4.59 25.66 -12.23
C THR A 291 -4.09 25.23 -10.86
N THR A 292 -4.75 24.26 -10.23
CA THR A 292 -4.39 23.78 -8.89
C THR A 292 -3.68 22.43 -8.95
N TYR A 293 -2.48 22.34 -8.39
CA TYR A 293 -1.92 21.06 -7.96
C TYR A 293 -2.44 20.72 -6.56
N ASP A 294 -3.31 19.72 -6.45
CA ASP A 294 -3.70 19.15 -5.16
C ASP A 294 -3.08 17.76 -4.96
N PRO A 295 -2.03 17.61 -4.11
CA PRO A 295 -1.41 16.33 -3.84
C PRO A 295 -2.39 15.28 -3.26
N ALA A 296 -3.46 15.68 -2.60
CA ALA A 296 -4.44 14.78 -1.98
C ALA A 296 -5.36 14.05 -2.96
N THR A 297 -5.34 14.43 -4.24
CA THR A 297 -6.19 13.86 -5.30
C THR A 297 -5.49 12.77 -6.12
N CYS A 298 -4.19 12.57 -5.89
CA CYS A 298 -3.32 11.72 -6.70
C CYS A 298 -2.56 10.70 -5.85
N VAL A 299 -1.98 9.71 -6.53
CA VAL A 299 -1.10 8.70 -5.95
C VAL A 299 0.14 8.61 -6.82
N ALA A 300 1.30 8.67 -6.18
CA ALA A 300 2.56 8.27 -6.79
C ALA A 300 2.61 6.73 -6.80
N VAL A 301 2.52 6.14 -8.00
CA VAL A 301 2.45 4.68 -8.19
C VAL A 301 3.79 4.15 -8.69
N PRO A 302 4.39 3.14 -8.03
CA PRO A 302 5.65 2.56 -8.47
C PRO A 302 5.51 1.75 -9.75
N GLY A 303 6.55 1.80 -10.61
CA GLY A 303 6.70 0.90 -11.76
C GLY A 303 6.75 -0.57 -11.34
N ASN A 304 7.40 -0.89 -10.20
CA ASN A 304 7.34 -2.21 -9.58
C ASN A 304 6.12 -2.35 -8.65
N THR A 305 5.17 -3.19 -9.02
CA THR A 305 3.90 -3.41 -8.29
C THR A 305 4.06 -4.10 -6.93
N ALA A 306 5.24 -4.63 -6.59
CA ALA A 306 5.56 -5.14 -5.25
C ALA A 306 5.85 -4.02 -4.22
N ARG A 307 5.83 -2.75 -4.64
CA ARG A 307 6.09 -1.59 -3.76
C ARG A 307 4.84 -0.83 -3.34
N GLN A 308 5.00 -0.07 -2.26
CA GLN A 308 4.02 0.86 -1.73
C GLN A 308 3.63 1.92 -2.75
N ARG A 309 2.31 2.06 -2.93
CA ARG A 309 1.63 3.23 -3.51
C ARG A 309 1.64 4.36 -2.49
N LEU A 310 2.01 5.57 -2.90
CA LEU A 310 2.16 6.70 -1.98
C LEU A 310 1.15 7.82 -2.27
N ALA A 311 0.36 8.20 -1.26
CA ALA A 311 -0.31 9.50 -1.23
C ALA A 311 0.67 10.60 -0.79
N GLN A 312 0.34 11.85 -1.11
CA GLN A 312 0.99 13.05 -0.58
C GLN A 312 -0.07 13.98 0.05
N SER A 313 0.31 14.80 1.01
CA SER A 313 -0.50 15.95 1.45
C SER A 313 0.20 17.26 1.10
N GLY A 314 -0.52 18.39 1.21
CA GLY A 314 0.05 19.73 1.03
C GLY A 314 1.03 20.16 2.13
N ARG A 315 1.38 19.27 3.07
CA ARG A 315 2.32 19.53 4.17
C ARG A 315 3.76 19.30 3.72
N VAL A 316 4.65 20.20 4.11
CA VAL A 316 6.10 20.02 3.95
C VAL A 316 6.58 19.01 5.00
N TYR A 317 7.48 18.10 4.61
CA TYR A 317 8.12 17.18 5.54
C TYR A 317 9.18 17.90 6.38
N GLY A 318 9.25 17.58 7.69
CA GLY A 318 10.19 18.21 8.62
C GLY A 318 9.84 19.66 9.01
N ARG A 319 8.60 20.11 8.78
CA ARG A 319 8.01 21.35 9.29
C ARG A 319 6.71 21.04 10.05
#